data_AF-A0A673LZA8-F1
#
_entry.id   AF-A0A673LZA8-F1
#
_cell.length_a   1.000
_cell.length_b   1.000
_cell.length_c   1.000
_cell.angle_alpha   90.00
_cell.angle_beta   90.00
_cell.angle_gamma   90.00
#
_symmetry.space_group_name_H-M   'P 1'
#
loop_
_entity.id
_entity.type
_entity.pdbx_description
1 polymer ?
#
loop_
_entity_poly.entity_id
_entity_poly.type
_entity_poly.pdbx_seq_one_letter_code
_entity_poly.pdbx_strand_id
1 'polypeptide(L)'
;MAGTLGIFGICLLCAGVHMTSGMTVNIPDKVYKIGRGDNVVIPCTFTPSTSLSSISWTADPDIKDDPEINVVGYFTIGSKTKVYNKYKGRANMEVDLLKGTANLQLQSVTSADTRDYECKVQDPDDEEGRLSDKASLVVLVAPSQPICNVVGKAEYFQNIELTCRSEEGTPTPTYKWQSYNVNNVPRPLPLKASEQNGALSLVNISMDTSGYYICTSTNEIRSAKCNVTLRVDPPSLNMASTAGIIGGVVGVAVFVGIIICCCCYCRRRREKAEEYAMGTPEGGEFTDKDPEEREDDRDEHVNYEEERRVKSADRLDPPDDRSERSYDRRSDYDDRRDHYTDRRDDRSDRRERYDRDDRRDDGRERYDDRRDRYDDRRDHYDDRRDRHDDRRDRYDSDRYDSRDRPPSVPPNKPKEPRN
;
A
#
# COMPACT_ATOMS: atom_id res chain seq x y z
N MET A 1 33.66 33.35 -100.33
CA MET A 1 33.84 32.76 -98.98
C MET A 1 32.96 33.52 -98.01
N ALA A 2 32.41 32.86 -96.99
CA ALA A 2 31.34 33.33 -96.10
C ALA A 2 30.01 33.67 -96.83
N GLY A 3 28.84 33.44 -96.23
CA GLY A 3 28.58 32.66 -95.00
C GLY A 3 27.09 32.34 -94.85
N THR A 4 26.76 31.09 -94.58
CA THR A 4 25.38 30.61 -94.38
C THR A 4 24.98 30.73 -92.90
N LEU A 5 24.04 31.62 -92.59
CA LEU A 5 23.43 31.74 -91.26
C LEU A 5 22.34 30.67 -91.07
N GLY A 6 22.70 29.57 -90.40
CA GLY A 6 21.74 28.55 -89.96
C GLY A 6 21.02 28.99 -88.69
N ILE A 7 19.70 29.16 -88.74
CA ILE A 7 18.86 29.52 -87.58
C ILE A 7 18.45 28.22 -86.87
N PHE A 8 19.16 27.85 -85.81
CA PHE A 8 18.75 26.76 -84.92
C PHE A 8 17.69 27.26 -83.92
N GLY A 9 16.42 26.99 -84.22
CA GLY A 9 15.31 27.23 -83.29
C GLY A 9 15.31 26.20 -82.16
N ILE A 10 15.86 26.56 -80.99
CA ILE A 10 15.78 25.72 -79.78
C ILE A 10 14.39 25.89 -79.17
N CYS A 11 13.50 24.95 -79.46
CA CYS A 11 12.21 24.86 -78.78
C CYS A 11 12.41 24.40 -77.33
N LEU A 12 12.48 25.36 -76.41
CA LEU A 12 12.41 25.12 -74.97
C LEU A 12 11.02 24.57 -74.62
N LEU A 13 10.91 23.24 -74.59
CA LEU A 13 9.77 22.54 -74.03
C LEU A 13 9.75 22.77 -72.51
N CYS A 14 9.10 23.84 -72.08
CA CYS A 14 8.67 24.01 -70.71
C CYS A 14 7.61 22.95 -70.40
N ALA A 15 8.06 21.74 -70.06
CA ALA A 15 7.25 20.71 -69.44
C ALA A 15 6.76 21.27 -68.10
N GLY A 16 5.56 21.86 -68.10
CA GLY A 16 4.89 22.32 -66.90
C GLY A 16 4.61 21.11 -66.03
N VAL A 17 5.47 20.88 -65.03
CA VAL A 17 5.20 19.93 -63.96
C VAL A 17 4.02 20.50 -63.19
N HIS A 18 2.81 20.05 -63.56
CA HIS A 18 1.63 20.22 -62.73
C HIS A 18 1.90 19.46 -61.44
N MET A 19 2.41 20.16 -60.42
CA MET A 19 2.38 19.67 -59.06
C MET A 19 0.91 19.63 -58.64
N THR A 20 0.30 18.47 -58.84
CA THR A 20 -0.96 18.09 -58.23
C THR A 20 -0.74 18.07 -56.71
N SER A 21 -1.07 19.17 -56.06
CA SER A 21 -0.98 19.28 -54.60
C SER A 21 -2.03 18.36 -53.98
N GLY A 22 -1.61 17.14 -53.65
CA GLY A 22 -2.42 16.18 -52.88
C GLY A 22 -2.90 16.77 -51.57
N MET A 23 -3.99 16.21 -51.06
CA MET A 23 -4.65 16.65 -49.84
C MET A 23 -3.66 16.70 -48.68
N THR A 24 -3.73 17.74 -47.86
CA THR A 24 -2.85 17.88 -46.70
C THR A 24 -3.67 18.13 -45.46
N VAL A 25 -3.81 17.10 -44.62
CA VAL A 25 -4.32 17.21 -43.25
C VAL A 25 -3.19 17.67 -42.33
N ASN A 26 -3.50 18.64 -41.47
CA ASN A 26 -2.56 19.24 -40.53
C ASN A 26 -3.24 19.65 -39.21
N ILE A 27 -2.65 19.22 -38.09
CA ILE A 27 -2.95 19.70 -36.73
C ILE A 27 -1.77 20.60 -36.31
N PRO A 28 -1.99 21.88 -35.94
CA PRO A 28 -0.93 22.87 -35.79
C PRO A 28 0.04 22.57 -34.64
N ASP A 29 -0.46 22.21 -33.46
CA ASP A 29 0.39 21.82 -32.32
C ASP A 29 0.41 20.30 -32.18
N LYS A 30 1.56 19.73 -31.82
CA LYS A 30 1.71 18.27 -31.63
C LYS A 30 1.42 17.80 -30.21
N VAL A 31 1.28 18.71 -29.24
CA VAL A 31 0.96 18.39 -27.84
C VAL A 31 0.02 19.45 -27.26
N TYR A 32 -1.17 19.02 -26.83
CA TYR A 32 -2.14 19.83 -26.11
C TYR A 32 -2.11 19.49 -24.61
N LYS A 33 -1.92 20.50 -23.75
CA LYS A 33 -1.84 20.35 -22.29
C LYS A 33 -3.03 21.02 -21.61
N ILE A 34 -3.86 20.26 -20.89
CA ILE A 34 -5.18 20.69 -20.39
C ILE A 34 -5.42 20.12 -18.99
N GLY A 35 -6.05 20.86 -18.06
CA GLY A 35 -6.31 20.38 -16.71
C GLY A 35 -7.43 19.32 -16.64
N ARG A 36 -7.34 18.39 -15.68
CA ARG A 36 -8.42 17.42 -15.41
C ARG A 36 -9.73 18.14 -15.08
N GLY A 37 -10.75 17.92 -15.90
CA GLY A 37 -12.08 18.52 -15.79
C GLY A 37 -12.30 19.73 -16.71
N ASP A 38 -11.26 20.25 -17.35
CA ASP A 38 -11.38 21.34 -18.33
C ASP A 38 -11.90 20.83 -19.68
N ASN A 39 -12.19 21.77 -20.60
CA ASN A 39 -12.57 21.48 -21.99
C ASN A 39 -11.41 21.79 -22.94
N VAL A 40 -11.27 21.00 -24.01
CA VAL A 40 -10.25 21.18 -25.05
C VAL A 40 -10.88 21.28 -26.43
N VAL A 41 -10.25 22.04 -27.32
CA VAL A 41 -10.49 22.00 -28.77
C VAL A 41 -9.18 21.66 -29.45
N ILE A 42 -9.15 20.54 -30.18
CA ILE A 42 -8.03 20.14 -31.02
C ILE A 42 -8.38 20.52 -32.48
N PRO A 43 -7.79 21.60 -33.03
CA PRO A 43 -8.06 22.01 -34.40
C PRO A 43 -7.45 21.04 -35.42
N CYS A 44 -8.17 20.75 -36.49
CA CYS A 44 -7.65 20.03 -37.65
C CYS A 44 -8.01 20.81 -38.90
N THR A 45 -6.98 21.16 -39.68
CA THR A 45 -7.12 21.84 -40.97
C THR A 45 -6.79 20.88 -42.10
N PHE A 46 -7.53 20.95 -43.21
CA PHE A 46 -7.30 20.17 -44.42
C PHE A 46 -7.54 21.04 -45.65
N THR A 47 -6.93 20.71 -46.78
CA THR A 47 -7.21 21.36 -48.07
C THR A 47 -8.65 21.04 -48.52
N PRO A 48 -9.53 22.04 -48.75
CA PRO A 48 -10.90 21.81 -49.18
C PRO A 48 -10.99 21.00 -50.48
N SER A 49 -11.92 20.05 -50.54
CA SER A 49 -12.18 19.20 -51.70
C SER A 49 -13.67 18.90 -51.84
N THR A 50 -14.11 18.62 -53.08
CA THR A 50 -15.52 18.32 -53.42
C THR A 50 -15.87 16.84 -53.39
N SER A 51 -14.88 15.94 -53.38
CA SER A 51 -15.02 14.48 -53.43
C SER A 51 -15.02 13.80 -52.06
N LEU A 52 -14.72 14.55 -50.99
CA LEU A 52 -14.72 14.12 -49.59
C LEU A 52 -15.88 13.19 -49.21
N SER A 53 -15.55 11.99 -48.72
CA SER A 53 -16.52 10.96 -48.32
C SER A 53 -16.82 10.99 -46.81
N SER A 54 -15.79 11.13 -45.98
CA SER A 54 -15.93 11.26 -44.53
C SER A 54 -14.73 11.95 -43.89
N ILE A 55 -14.94 12.46 -42.68
CA ILE A 55 -13.89 12.94 -41.77
C ILE A 55 -14.07 12.22 -40.44
N SER A 56 -13.02 11.74 -39.83
CA SER A 56 -13.09 11.04 -38.54
C SER A 56 -11.95 11.42 -37.63
N TRP A 57 -12.27 11.53 -36.34
CA TRP A 57 -11.28 11.54 -35.28
C TRP A 57 -11.24 10.16 -34.65
N THR A 58 -10.07 9.53 -34.71
CA THR A 58 -9.73 8.35 -33.91
C THR A 58 -8.72 8.74 -32.84
N ALA A 59 -8.47 7.83 -31.90
CA ALA A 59 -7.46 8.01 -30.87
C ALA A 59 -6.80 6.67 -30.54
N ASP A 60 -5.54 6.74 -30.14
CA ASP A 60 -4.71 5.56 -29.90
C ASP A 60 -5.33 4.66 -28.81
N PRO A 61 -5.23 3.33 -28.98
CA PRO A 61 -5.85 2.36 -28.08
C PRO A 61 -5.22 2.35 -26.69
N ASP A 62 -5.91 1.74 -25.73
CA ASP A 62 -5.41 1.57 -24.36
C ASP A 62 -4.32 0.46 -24.27
N ILE A 63 -4.20 -0.39 -25.29
CA ILE A 63 -3.18 -1.43 -25.50
C ILE A 63 -2.68 -1.33 -26.94
N LYS A 64 -1.37 -1.40 -27.20
CA LYS A 64 -0.78 -1.08 -28.52
C LYS A 64 -1.27 -1.91 -29.71
N ASP A 65 -1.75 -3.12 -29.47
CA ASP A 65 -2.19 -4.06 -30.50
C ASP A 65 -3.73 -4.10 -30.67
N ASP A 66 -4.47 -3.33 -29.85
CA ASP A 66 -5.94 -3.19 -29.96
C ASP A 66 -6.32 -2.21 -31.10
N PRO A 67 -7.54 -2.32 -31.67
CA PRO A 67 -8.00 -1.40 -32.70
C PRO A 67 -8.20 0.03 -32.18
N GLU A 68 -7.91 1.02 -33.04
CA GLU A 68 -8.08 2.44 -32.73
C GLU A 68 -9.48 2.80 -32.21
N ILE A 69 -9.50 3.63 -31.18
CA ILE A 69 -10.74 4.07 -30.55
C ILE A 69 -11.35 5.18 -31.40
N ASN A 70 -12.47 4.87 -32.04
CA ASN A 70 -13.27 5.86 -32.76
C ASN A 70 -13.85 6.88 -31.76
N VAL A 71 -13.62 8.18 -32.01
CA VAL A 71 -14.10 9.29 -31.15
C VAL A 71 -15.41 9.84 -31.72
N VAL A 72 -15.32 10.40 -32.93
CA VAL A 72 -16.42 11.04 -33.65
C VAL A 72 -16.13 11.05 -35.15
N GLY A 73 -17.13 10.72 -35.96
CA GLY A 73 -17.07 10.76 -37.43
C GLY A 73 -18.13 11.70 -38.01
N TYR A 74 -17.82 12.34 -39.12
CA TYR A 74 -18.69 13.17 -39.92
C TYR A 74 -18.76 12.61 -41.33
N PHE A 75 -19.98 12.35 -41.81
CA PHE A 75 -20.25 11.83 -43.16
C PHE A 75 -20.81 12.96 -44.02
N THR A 76 -20.17 13.25 -45.16
CA THR A 76 -20.60 14.32 -46.07
C THR A 76 -21.97 13.99 -46.68
N ILE A 77 -22.21 12.71 -47.00
CA ILE A 77 -23.51 12.18 -47.43
C ILE A 77 -24.52 12.32 -46.27
N GLY A 78 -25.39 13.33 -46.39
CA GLY A 78 -26.39 13.67 -45.36
C GLY A 78 -25.86 14.52 -44.20
N SER A 79 -24.66 15.09 -44.31
CA SER A 79 -24.06 16.03 -43.35
C SER A 79 -24.12 15.56 -41.88
N LYS A 80 -23.86 14.29 -41.63
CA LYS A 80 -24.21 13.61 -40.38
C LYS A 80 -23.01 13.36 -39.48
N THR A 81 -22.99 13.99 -38.32
CA THR A 81 -22.04 13.71 -37.24
C THR A 81 -22.49 12.50 -36.39
N LYS A 82 -21.55 11.63 -36.03
CA LYS A 82 -21.75 10.42 -35.22
C LYS A 82 -20.67 10.34 -34.14
N VAL A 83 -21.05 10.59 -32.89
CA VAL A 83 -20.18 10.42 -31.72
C VAL A 83 -20.29 8.97 -31.22
N TYR A 84 -19.14 8.36 -30.87
CA TYR A 84 -19.05 6.96 -30.48
C TYR A 84 -19.15 6.77 -28.95
N ASN A 85 -19.46 5.56 -28.49
CA ASN A 85 -19.92 5.30 -27.10
C ASN A 85 -18.96 5.81 -25.99
N LYS A 86 -17.64 5.66 -26.11
CA LYS A 86 -16.63 6.14 -25.12
C LYS A 86 -16.56 7.68 -24.99
N TYR A 87 -17.22 8.40 -25.90
CA TYR A 87 -17.20 9.86 -26.02
C TYR A 87 -18.60 10.50 -26.15
N LYS A 88 -19.67 9.70 -26.11
CA LYS A 88 -21.04 10.16 -26.28
C LYS A 88 -21.42 11.16 -25.17
N GLY A 89 -21.89 12.34 -25.57
CA GLY A 89 -22.26 13.42 -24.65
C GLY A 89 -21.11 14.29 -24.15
N ARG A 90 -19.86 14.03 -24.56
CA ARG A 90 -18.68 14.85 -24.21
C ARG A 90 -17.80 15.27 -25.39
N ALA A 91 -17.79 14.52 -26.50
CA ALA A 91 -17.14 14.93 -27.74
C ALA A 91 -18.15 15.51 -28.76
N ASN A 92 -17.68 16.47 -29.54
CA ASN A 92 -18.37 17.06 -30.69
C ASN A 92 -17.33 17.33 -31.81
N MET A 93 -17.79 17.43 -33.07
CA MET A 93 -16.94 17.83 -34.20
C MET A 93 -17.54 19.06 -34.87
N GLU A 94 -16.76 20.13 -34.97
CA GLU A 94 -17.13 21.37 -35.66
C GLU A 94 -16.49 21.38 -37.05
N VAL A 95 -17.33 21.26 -38.10
CA VAL A 95 -16.88 21.06 -39.48
C VAL A 95 -17.30 22.23 -40.36
N ASP A 96 -16.33 22.80 -41.08
CA ASP A 96 -16.53 23.75 -42.17
C ASP A 96 -15.77 23.25 -43.40
N LEU A 97 -16.51 22.68 -44.35
CA LEU A 97 -15.95 22.11 -45.58
C LEU A 97 -15.41 23.18 -46.55
N LEU A 98 -15.84 24.44 -46.43
CA LEU A 98 -15.40 25.54 -47.30
C LEU A 98 -14.09 26.15 -46.80
N LYS A 99 -13.90 26.23 -45.49
CA LYS A 99 -12.62 26.63 -44.86
C LYS A 99 -11.63 25.47 -44.73
N GLY A 100 -12.09 24.23 -44.81
CA GLY A 100 -11.27 23.05 -44.61
C GLY A 100 -10.90 22.83 -43.15
N THR A 101 -11.87 22.89 -42.23
CA THR A 101 -11.63 22.70 -40.79
C THR A 101 -12.56 21.65 -40.19
N ALA A 102 -12.05 20.77 -39.34
CA ALA A 102 -12.81 19.72 -38.65
C ALA A 102 -12.34 19.59 -37.19
N ASN A 103 -12.66 20.59 -36.37
CA ASN A 103 -12.13 20.71 -35.01
C ASN A 103 -12.81 19.71 -34.06
N LEU A 104 -12.03 18.94 -33.32
CA LEU A 104 -12.53 18.08 -32.24
C LEU A 104 -12.71 18.92 -30.98
N GLN A 105 -13.95 19.04 -30.51
CA GLN A 105 -14.26 19.62 -29.21
C GLN A 105 -14.47 18.48 -28.21
N LEU A 106 -13.75 18.48 -27.08
CA LEU A 106 -13.88 17.45 -26.03
C LEU A 106 -14.04 18.11 -24.66
N GLN A 107 -15.12 17.75 -23.97
CA GLN A 107 -15.53 18.33 -22.70
C GLN A 107 -15.16 17.45 -21.50
N SER A 108 -14.90 18.10 -20.35
CA SER A 108 -14.62 17.47 -19.05
C SER A 108 -13.53 16.39 -19.12
N VAL A 109 -12.34 16.75 -19.58
CA VAL A 109 -11.28 15.77 -19.88
C VAL A 109 -10.78 15.04 -18.63
N THR A 110 -10.56 13.74 -18.77
CA THR A 110 -10.12 12.83 -17.70
C THR A 110 -8.68 12.40 -17.89
N SER A 111 -8.02 11.88 -16.85
CA SER A 111 -6.66 11.31 -17.00
C SER A 111 -6.60 10.22 -18.08
N ALA A 112 -7.68 9.45 -18.25
CA ALA A 112 -7.85 8.45 -19.29
C ALA A 112 -8.00 9.01 -20.72
N ASP A 113 -8.14 10.33 -20.89
CA ASP A 113 -8.09 10.99 -22.22
C ASP A 113 -6.65 11.39 -22.61
N THR A 114 -5.64 11.05 -21.79
CA THR A 114 -4.23 11.20 -22.16
C THR A 114 -3.84 10.13 -23.18
N ARG A 115 -3.85 10.51 -24.47
CA ARG A 115 -3.53 9.66 -25.63
C ARG A 115 -3.25 10.51 -26.86
N ASP A 116 -2.74 9.89 -27.91
CA ASP A 116 -2.65 10.52 -29.23
C ASP A 116 -4.03 10.49 -29.93
N TYR A 117 -4.41 11.59 -30.54
CA TYR A 117 -5.63 11.74 -31.34
C TYR A 117 -5.23 11.96 -32.81
N GLU A 118 -5.92 11.29 -33.73
CA GLU A 118 -5.66 11.37 -35.17
C GLU A 118 -6.87 11.91 -35.92
N CYS A 119 -6.65 12.98 -36.69
CA CYS A 119 -7.61 13.48 -37.65
C CYS A 119 -7.39 12.75 -38.98
N LYS A 120 -8.42 12.03 -39.46
CA LYS A 120 -8.40 11.25 -40.72
C LYS A 120 -9.46 11.80 -41.66
N VAL A 121 -9.04 12.25 -42.84
CA VAL A 121 -9.92 12.78 -43.89
C VAL A 121 -9.89 11.79 -45.06
N GLN A 122 -11.07 11.32 -45.50
CA GLN A 122 -11.16 10.29 -46.53
C GLN A 122 -11.72 10.88 -47.83
N ASP A 123 -10.83 11.13 -48.78
CA ASP A 123 -11.16 11.53 -50.15
C ASP A 123 -10.93 10.33 -51.10
N PRO A 124 -11.91 9.91 -51.92
CA PRO A 124 -11.72 8.83 -52.89
C PRO A 124 -10.91 9.22 -54.13
N ASP A 125 -10.78 10.53 -54.43
CA ASP A 125 -10.15 11.02 -55.66
C ASP A 125 -8.65 11.38 -55.44
N ASP A 126 -8.09 11.12 -54.26
CA ASP A 126 -6.69 11.38 -53.91
C ASP A 126 -6.03 10.19 -53.19
N GLU A 127 -5.07 9.56 -53.86
CA GLU A 127 -4.25 8.46 -53.33
C GLU A 127 -2.82 8.89 -52.90
N GLU A 128 -2.42 10.14 -53.19
CA GLU A 128 -1.05 10.64 -52.94
C GLU A 128 -0.96 11.61 -51.75
N GLY A 129 -2.09 12.20 -51.34
CA GLY A 129 -2.17 13.16 -50.25
C GLY A 129 -1.88 12.60 -48.85
N ARG A 130 -1.49 13.51 -47.96
CA ARG A 130 -1.45 13.26 -46.51
C ARG A 130 -2.87 13.34 -45.94
N LEU A 131 -3.56 12.21 -45.99
CA LEU A 131 -4.94 12.04 -45.49
C LEU A 131 -5.08 11.99 -43.94
N SER A 132 -4.00 12.03 -43.17
CA SER A 132 -4.08 12.11 -41.70
C SER A 132 -2.93 12.82 -40.98
N ASP A 133 -3.21 13.30 -39.77
CA ASP A 133 -2.23 13.88 -38.85
C ASP A 133 -2.59 13.61 -37.37
N LYS A 134 -1.57 13.51 -36.51
CA LYS A 134 -1.69 13.19 -35.08
C LYS A 134 -1.24 14.34 -34.17
N ALA A 135 -1.84 14.40 -32.99
CA ALA A 135 -1.36 15.20 -31.85
C ALA A 135 -1.69 14.54 -30.51
N SER A 136 -0.80 14.68 -29.53
CA SER A 136 -0.95 14.15 -28.18
C SER A 136 -1.83 15.05 -27.31
N LEU A 137 -2.87 14.52 -26.68
CA LEU A 137 -3.53 15.18 -25.55
C LEU A 137 -2.88 14.71 -24.25
N VAL A 138 -2.49 15.65 -23.38
CA VAL A 138 -1.90 15.38 -22.06
C VAL A 138 -2.74 16.05 -21.00
N VAL A 139 -3.47 15.24 -20.22
CA VAL A 139 -4.34 15.76 -19.16
C VAL A 139 -3.54 15.94 -17.87
N LEU A 140 -3.37 17.19 -17.49
CA LEU A 140 -2.57 17.64 -16.36
C LEU A 140 -3.32 17.39 -15.05
N VAL A 141 -2.61 16.83 -14.08
CA VAL A 141 -3.13 16.54 -12.73
C VAL A 141 -2.14 17.09 -11.70
N ALA A 142 -2.65 17.90 -10.78
CA ALA A 142 -1.87 18.37 -9.63
C ALA A 142 -1.40 17.18 -8.77
N PRO A 143 -0.21 17.21 -8.15
CA PRO A 143 0.21 16.11 -7.30
C PRO A 143 -0.75 15.92 -6.13
N SER A 144 -1.22 14.69 -5.91
CA SER A 144 -1.97 14.39 -4.68
C SER A 144 -1.07 14.56 -3.46
N GLN A 145 -1.66 14.71 -2.26
CA GLN A 145 -0.88 14.84 -1.04
C GLN A 145 0.03 13.62 -0.89
N PRO A 146 1.37 13.79 -0.88
CA PRO A 146 2.27 12.65 -0.91
C PRO A 146 2.16 11.84 0.39
N ILE A 147 2.25 10.53 0.26
CA ILE A 147 2.36 9.60 1.38
C ILE A 147 3.85 9.50 1.73
N CYS A 148 4.20 9.83 2.97
CA CYS A 148 5.55 9.72 3.50
C CYS A 148 5.64 8.53 4.48
N ASN A 149 6.64 7.64 4.36
CA ASN A 149 6.86 6.54 5.31
C ASN A 149 8.34 6.38 5.71
N VAL A 150 8.59 5.91 6.93
CA VAL A 150 9.91 5.44 7.38
C VAL A 150 10.03 3.94 7.06
N VAL A 151 11.09 3.54 6.38
CA VAL A 151 11.41 2.15 6.05
C VAL A 151 12.71 1.76 6.77
N GLY A 152 12.68 0.62 7.48
CA GLY A 152 13.77 0.17 8.35
C GLY A 152 13.57 0.51 9.83
N LYS A 153 14.55 0.17 10.66
CA LYS A 153 14.54 0.44 12.12
C LYS A 153 15.29 1.73 12.43
N ALA A 154 14.61 2.69 13.07
CA ALA A 154 15.22 3.93 13.53
C ALA A 154 16.01 3.74 14.85
N GLU A 155 17.02 2.87 14.83
CA GLU A 155 17.94 2.59 15.94
C GLU A 155 19.35 3.15 15.62
N TYR A 156 20.14 3.56 16.62
CA TYR A 156 21.49 4.09 16.35
C TYR A 156 22.36 3.14 15.50
N PHE A 157 23.17 3.74 14.64
CA PHE A 157 24.08 3.10 13.68
C PHE A 157 23.40 2.30 12.55
N GLN A 158 22.06 2.25 12.50
CA GLN A 158 21.33 1.63 11.39
C GLN A 158 21.32 2.52 10.13
N ASN A 159 20.84 1.92 9.03
CA ASN A 159 20.47 2.63 7.82
C ASN A 159 18.95 2.54 7.65
N ILE A 160 18.31 3.64 7.26
CA ILE A 160 16.86 3.72 7.00
C ILE A 160 16.59 4.50 5.71
N GLU A 161 15.38 4.39 5.20
CA GLU A 161 14.93 5.11 4.02
C GLU A 161 13.62 5.85 4.32
N LEU A 162 13.58 7.16 4.05
CA LEU A 162 12.35 7.94 4.09
C LEU A 162 11.77 7.97 2.68
N THR A 163 10.65 7.32 2.48
CA THR A 163 9.95 7.29 1.19
C THR A 163 8.92 8.40 1.12
N CYS A 164 8.74 8.99 -0.07
CA CYS A 164 7.72 9.99 -0.37
C CYS A 164 7.15 9.74 -1.76
N ARG A 165 5.82 9.60 -1.86
CA ARG A 165 5.14 9.31 -3.13
C ARG A 165 3.75 9.96 -3.17
N SER A 166 3.48 10.77 -4.20
CA SER A 166 2.11 11.12 -4.58
C SER A 166 1.47 9.97 -5.37
N GLU A 167 0.18 9.76 -5.18
CA GLU A 167 -0.61 8.75 -5.90
C GLU A 167 -1.07 9.26 -7.28
N GLU A 168 -1.51 10.53 -7.35
CA GLU A 168 -1.79 11.24 -8.59
C GLU A 168 -0.71 12.29 -8.88
N GLY A 169 -0.48 12.59 -10.16
CA GLY A 169 0.38 13.69 -10.62
C GLY A 169 0.83 13.49 -12.07
N THR A 170 0.38 14.36 -12.97
CA THR A 170 0.67 14.29 -14.41
C THR A 170 1.05 15.68 -14.93
N PRO A 171 2.24 15.90 -15.52
CA PRO A 171 3.43 15.03 -15.53
C PRO A 171 3.85 14.50 -14.16
N THR A 172 4.68 13.44 -14.19
CA THR A 172 5.22 12.78 -13.00
C THR A 172 5.88 13.80 -12.05
N PRO A 173 5.46 13.90 -10.78
CA PRO A 173 5.99 14.90 -9.87
C PRO A 173 7.46 14.65 -9.53
N THR A 174 8.20 15.75 -9.43
CA THR A 174 9.54 15.81 -8.86
C THR A 174 9.47 15.91 -7.34
N TYR A 175 10.35 15.22 -6.63
CA TYR A 175 10.40 15.23 -5.16
C TYR A 175 11.63 15.97 -4.66
N LYS A 176 11.49 16.70 -3.56
CA LYS A 176 12.58 17.36 -2.83
C LYS A 176 12.39 17.25 -1.32
N TRP A 177 13.37 16.71 -0.62
CA TRP A 177 13.38 16.63 0.84
C TRP A 177 14.03 17.85 1.51
N GLN A 178 13.46 18.24 2.66
CA GLN A 178 14.00 19.26 3.56
C GLN A 178 14.06 18.67 4.97
N SER A 179 15.14 18.90 5.72
CA SER A 179 15.27 18.41 7.09
C SER A 179 15.37 19.54 8.11
N TYR A 180 14.81 19.29 9.28
CA TYR A 180 14.73 20.22 10.41
C TYR A 180 15.10 19.47 11.69
N ASN A 181 15.74 20.14 12.65
CA ASN A 181 16.02 19.53 13.94
C ASN A 181 14.76 19.45 14.83
N VAL A 182 14.91 18.86 16.02
CA VAL A 182 13.82 18.73 17.01
C VAL A 182 13.23 20.08 17.47
N ASN A 183 13.96 21.19 17.29
CA ASN A 183 13.50 22.55 17.58
C ASN A 183 12.91 23.24 16.33
N ASN A 184 12.59 22.47 15.28
CA ASN A 184 12.07 22.93 13.98
C ASN A 184 12.98 23.95 13.24
N VAL A 185 14.29 23.94 13.51
CA VAL A 185 15.27 24.77 12.78
C VAL A 185 15.73 24.02 11.53
N PRO A 186 15.72 24.64 10.32
CA PRO A 186 16.22 24.02 9.10
C PRO A 186 17.69 23.57 9.23
N ARG A 187 18.01 22.39 8.70
CA ARG A 187 19.38 21.87 8.60
C ARG A 187 19.62 21.20 7.24
N PRO A 188 20.86 21.21 6.71
CA PRO A 188 21.19 20.43 5.52
C PRO A 188 20.99 18.93 5.78
N LEU A 189 20.72 18.16 4.71
CA LEU A 189 20.72 16.70 4.77
C LEU A 189 22.12 16.19 5.15
N PRO A 190 22.23 15.03 5.84
CA PRO A 190 23.53 14.45 6.16
C PRO A 190 24.38 14.18 4.91
N LEU A 191 25.70 14.38 4.99
CA LEU A 191 26.64 14.23 3.85
C LEU A 191 26.68 12.82 3.22
N LYS A 192 26.13 11.81 3.89
CA LYS A 192 26.01 10.42 3.41
C LYS A 192 24.59 10.05 3.01
N ALA A 193 23.67 11.00 3.01
CA ALA A 193 22.30 10.77 2.53
C ALA A 193 22.26 10.75 1.00
N SER A 194 21.34 9.97 0.44
CA SER A 194 21.08 9.90 -1.00
C SER A 194 19.62 10.17 -1.26
N GLU A 195 19.30 11.00 -2.26
CA GLU A 195 17.94 11.34 -2.66
C GLU A 195 17.68 10.89 -4.10
N GLN A 196 16.70 10.00 -4.30
CA GLN A 196 16.37 9.45 -5.61
C GLN A 196 14.86 9.16 -5.71
N ASN A 197 14.18 9.74 -6.70
CA ASN A 197 12.76 9.46 -7.01
C ASN A 197 11.78 9.58 -5.83
N GLY A 198 12.08 10.41 -4.83
CA GLY A 198 11.28 10.58 -3.61
C GLY A 198 11.72 9.72 -2.41
N ALA A 199 12.63 8.76 -2.61
CA ALA A 199 13.34 8.09 -1.52
C ALA A 199 14.52 8.95 -1.03
N LEU A 200 14.69 9.02 0.29
CA LEU A 200 15.83 9.62 0.98
C LEU A 200 16.46 8.56 1.89
N SER A 201 17.57 7.97 1.44
CA SER A 201 18.35 7.03 2.24
C SER A 201 19.19 7.78 3.28
N LEU A 202 19.10 7.38 4.55
CA LEU A 202 19.90 7.90 5.67
C LEU A 202 20.80 6.78 6.20
N VAL A 203 22.12 7.02 6.16
CA VAL A 203 23.15 6.02 6.48
C VAL A 203 23.82 6.34 7.82
N ASN A 204 23.96 5.35 8.70
CA ASN A 204 24.55 5.45 10.03
C ASN A 204 23.87 6.55 10.89
N ILE A 205 22.61 6.33 11.23
CA ILE A 205 21.77 7.31 11.93
C ILE A 205 22.15 7.46 13.42
N SER A 206 22.01 8.68 13.94
CA SER A 206 22.33 9.08 15.32
C SER A 206 21.19 9.88 15.95
N MET A 207 21.31 10.21 17.24
CA MET A 207 20.39 11.12 17.93
C MET A 207 20.19 12.43 17.15
N ASP A 208 21.26 13.02 16.60
CA ASP A 208 21.24 14.27 15.82
C ASP A 208 20.44 14.18 14.51
N THR A 209 20.24 12.97 13.98
CA THR A 209 19.38 12.75 12.81
C THR A 209 17.89 12.77 13.16
N SER A 210 17.52 12.69 14.45
CA SER A 210 16.14 12.91 14.89
C SER A 210 15.65 14.33 14.57
N GLY A 211 14.37 14.50 14.30
CA GLY A 211 13.77 15.77 13.89
C GLY A 211 12.65 15.59 12.86
N TYR A 212 12.39 16.62 12.07
CA TYR A 212 11.31 16.64 11.08
C TYR A 212 11.88 16.60 9.66
N TYR A 213 11.29 15.76 8.80
CA TYR A 213 11.66 15.62 7.40
C TYR A 213 10.44 15.91 6.54
N ILE A 214 10.50 16.99 5.77
CA ILE A 214 9.41 17.45 4.92
C ILE A 214 9.76 17.14 3.47
N CYS A 215 8.99 16.25 2.86
CA CYS A 215 9.03 16.04 1.42
C CYS A 215 8.12 17.06 0.73
N THR A 216 8.58 17.63 -0.38
CA THR A 216 7.79 18.44 -1.30
C THR A 216 7.72 17.73 -2.66
N SER A 217 6.52 17.24 -3.01
CA SER A 217 6.16 16.73 -4.34
C SER A 217 5.74 17.90 -5.23
N THR A 218 6.27 18.04 -6.44
CA THR A 218 6.06 19.20 -7.33
C THR A 218 5.94 18.80 -8.79
N ASN A 219 4.85 19.22 -9.42
CA ASN A 219 4.60 19.18 -10.86
C ASN A 219 4.31 20.61 -11.37
N GLU A 220 4.27 20.82 -12.69
CA GLU A 220 4.04 22.13 -13.33
C GLU A 220 2.71 22.81 -12.94
N ILE A 221 1.74 22.06 -12.42
CA ILE A 221 0.47 22.59 -11.88
C ILE A 221 0.57 23.08 -10.42
N ARG A 222 1.27 22.35 -9.53
CA ARG A 222 1.28 22.62 -8.07
C ARG A 222 2.36 21.81 -7.35
N SER A 223 2.71 22.27 -6.14
CA SER A 223 3.40 21.46 -5.12
C SER A 223 2.46 20.99 -4.01
N ALA A 224 2.70 19.79 -3.49
CA ALA A 224 2.08 19.21 -2.29
C ALA A 224 3.17 18.71 -1.32
N LYS A 225 2.87 18.54 -0.03
CA LYS A 225 3.87 18.20 1.00
C LYS A 225 3.40 17.13 1.99
N CYS A 226 4.35 16.36 2.52
CA CYS A 226 4.18 15.52 3.70
C CYS A 226 5.35 15.69 4.69
N ASN A 227 5.09 15.42 5.97
CA ASN A 227 6.02 15.62 7.07
C ASN A 227 6.18 14.29 7.84
N VAL A 228 7.42 13.87 8.07
CA VAL A 228 7.80 12.73 8.90
C VAL A 228 8.50 13.24 10.15
N THR A 229 8.05 12.80 11.32
CA THR A 229 8.84 12.94 12.54
C THR A 229 9.75 11.72 12.66
N LEU A 230 11.05 11.90 12.43
CA LEU A 230 12.04 10.86 12.69
C LEU A 230 12.50 10.96 14.14
N ARG A 231 12.28 9.90 14.90
CA ARG A 231 12.88 9.66 16.22
C ARG A 231 13.86 8.50 16.07
N VAL A 232 15.11 8.69 16.47
CA VAL A 232 16.10 7.61 16.52
C VAL A 232 16.36 7.24 17.98
N ASP A 233 16.09 5.98 18.31
CA ASP A 233 16.24 5.43 19.67
C ASP A 233 17.56 4.63 19.80
N PRO A 234 18.05 4.38 21.02
CA PRO A 234 19.16 3.46 21.24
C PRO A 234 18.82 2.04 20.76
N PRO A 235 19.82 1.25 20.31
CA PRO A 235 19.60 -0.08 19.76
C PRO A 235 18.95 -0.99 20.79
N SER A 236 17.95 -1.77 20.37
CA SER A 236 17.15 -2.57 21.29
C SER A 236 17.99 -3.69 21.91
N LEU A 237 18.30 -3.61 23.20
CA LEU A 237 18.99 -4.68 23.92
C LEU A 237 18.10 -5.92 23.98
N ASN A 238 18.49 -6.97 23.26
CA ASN A 238 17.77 -8.24 23.24
C ASN A 238 17.66 -8.81 24.65
N MET A 239 16.43 -8.99 25.16
CA MET A 239 16.15 -9.52 26.51
C MET A 239 16.92 -10.82 26.82
N ALA A 240 17.12 -11.68 25.81
CA ALA A 240 17.90 -12.91 25.93
C ALA A 240 19.38 -12.66 26.34
N SER A 241 20.00 -11.57 25.89
CA SER A 241 21.36 -11.20 26.27
C SER A 241 21.42 -10.75 27.73
N THR A 242 20.51 -9.89 28.16
CA THR A 242 20.41 -9.44 29.55
C THR A 242 20.12 -10.61 30.50
N ALA A 243 19.19 -11.50 30.14
CA ALA A 243 18.89 -12.70 30.90
C ALA A 243 20.08 -13.66 30.99
N GLY A 244 20.83 -13.85 29.89
CA GLY A 244 22.05 -14.67 29.86
C GLY A 244 23.17 -14.12 30.76
N ILE A 245 23.36 -12.80 30.78
CA ILE A 245 24.34 -12.13 31.67
C ILE A 245 23.95 -12.32 33.14
N ILE A 246 22.68 -12.05 33.49
CA ILE A 246 22.19 -12.20 34.87
C ILE A 246 22.27 -13.66 35.32
N GLY A 247 21.80 -14.60 34.50
CA GLY A 247 21.87 -16.04 34.78
C GLY A 247 23.30 -16.55 34.95
N GLY A 248 24.23 -16.06 34.12
CA GLY A 248 25.66 -16.38 34.24
C GLY A 248 26.27 -15.88 35.56
N VAL A 249 25.99 -14.63 35.95
CA VAL A 249 26.47 -14.05 37.22
C VAL A 249 25.90 -14.81 38.43
N VAL A 250 24.60 -15.15 38.41
CA VAL A 250 23.97 -15.95 39.48
C VAL A 250 24.57 -17.36 39.53
N GLY A 251 24.76 -18.02 38.39
CA GLY A 251 25.38 -19.35 38.31
C GLY A 251 26.81 -19.38 38.87
N VAL A 252 27.63 -18.37 38.54
CA VAL A 252 28.99 -18.23 39.11
C VAL A 252 28.94 -17.96 40.62
N ALA A 253 28.03 -17.10 41.10
CA ALA A 253 27.88 -16.84 42.53
C ALA A 253 27.48 -18.10 43.32
N VAL A 254 26.54 -18.90 42.79
CA VAL A 254 26.14 -20.19 43.39
C VAL A 254 27.31 -21.19 43.38
N PHE A 255 28.03 -21.31 42.27
CA PHE A 255 29.19 -22.21 42.16
C PHE A 255 30.32 -21.85 43.13
N VAL A 256 30.65 -20.56 43.27
CA VAL A 256 31.61 -20.06 44.26
C VAL A 256 31.11 -20.31 45.69
N GLY A 257 29.82 -20.11 45.96
CA GLY A 257 29.20 -20.45 47.25
C GLY A 257 29.33 -21.92 47.61
N ILE A 258 29.10 -22.83 46.65
CA ILE A 258 29.30 -24.27 46.81
C ILE A 258 30.77 -24.60 47.11
N ILE A 259 31.72 -24.02 46.38
CA ILE A 259 33.16 -24.21 46.63
C ILE A 259 33.54 -23.75 48.04
N ILE A 260 33.10 -22.56 48.47
CA ILE A 260 33.35 -22.04 49.82
C ILE A 260 32.75 -22.97 50.87
N CYS A 261 31.51 -23.43 50.69
CA CYS A 261 30.85 -24.38 51.58
C CYS A 261 31.63 -25.71 51.70
N CYS A 262 32.06 -26.28 50.58
CA CYS A 262 32.89 -27.49 50.54
C CYS A 262 34.24 -27.28 51.23
N CYS A 263 34.91 -26.14 51.01
CA CYS A 263 36.16 -25.80 51.71
C CYS A 263 35.96 -25.67 53.22
N CYS A 264 34.89 -25.02 53.67
CA CYS A 264 34.54 -24.92 55.09
C CYS A 264 34.23 -26.30 55.71
N TYR A 265 33.47 -27.15 55.01
CA TYR A 265 33.15 -28.51 55.45
C TYR A 265 34.41 -29.39 55.57
N CYS A 266 35.30 -29.36 54.57
CA CYS A 266 36.55 -30.11 54.60
C CYS A 266 37.51 -29.63 55.71
N ARG A 267 37.55 -28.33 56.02
CA ARG A 267 38.32 -27.81 57.17
C ARG A 267 37.73 -28.29 58.50
N ARG A 268 36.41 -28.15 58.69
CA ARG A 268 35.71 -28.58 59.91
C ARG A 268 35.76 -30.10 60.15
N ARG A 269 35.83 -30.90 59.08
CA ARG A 269 36.07 -32.35 59.17
C ARG A 269 37.51 -32.69 59.57
N ARG A 270 38.48 -31.89 59.14
CA ARG A 270 39.90 -32.06 59.52
C ARG A 270 40.14 -31.74 61.00
N GLU A 271 39.56 -30.63 61.49
CA GLU A 271 39.57 -30.27 62.91
C GLU A 271 39.06 -31.44 63.79
N LYS A 272 37.93 -32.06 63.41
CA LYS A 272 37.40 -33.25 64.09
C LYS A 272 38.26 -34.52 63.93
N ALA A 273 39.11 -34.62 62.91
CA ALA A 273 39.95 -35.81 62.70
C ALA A 273 41.20 -35.81 63.60
N GLU A 274 41.63 -34.64 64.06
CA GLU A 274 42.79 -34.48 64.94
C GLU A 274 42.43 -34.74 66.44
N GLU A 275 41.13 -34.72 66.78
CA GLU A 275 40.58 -34.97 68.13
C GLU A 275 40.59 -36.47 68.54
N TYR A 276 40.32 -37.39 67.61
CA TYR A 276 40.26 -38.84 67.90
C TYR A 276 41.63 -39.56 67.92
N ALA A 277 42.75 -38.82 67.85
CA ALA A 277 44.09 -39.38 67.73
C ALA A 277 44.80 -39.65 69.08
N MET A 278 44.23 -39.25 70.22
CA MET A 278 44.84 -39.41 71.55
C MET A 278 43.81 -39.83 72.61
N GLY A 279 43.82 -41.11 72.99
CA GLY A 279 42.99 -41.61 74.10
C GLY A 279 42.93 -43.14 74.27
N THR A 280 43.83 -43.68 75.10
CA THR A 280 43.62 -44.93 75.87
C THR A 280 42.89 -44.58 77.19
N PRO A 281 42.09 -45.47 77.83
CA PRO A 281 42.60 -46.73 78.40
C PRO A 281 41.61 -47.92 78.56
N GLU A 282 42.16 -49.03 79.07
CA GLU A 282 41.63 -50.00 80.06
C GLU A 282 40.12 -50.31 80.19
N GLY A 283 39.78 -51.59 79.95
CA GLY A 283 39.46 -52.54 81.05
C GLY A 283 38.13 -52.40 81.80
N GLY A 284 37.13 -53.19 81.40
CA GLY A 284 35.91 -53.49 82.17
C GLY A 284 35.46 -54.95 81.94
N GLU A 285 34.85 -55.58 82.94
CA GLU A 285 34.68 -57.04 83.03
C GLU A 285 33.27 -57.55 82.63
N PHE A 286 33.18 -58.84 82.28
CA PHE A 286 31.99 -59.51 81.72
C PHE A 286 30.91 -59.88 82.75
N THR A 287 29.65 -59.91 82.30
CA THR A 287 28.65 -60.91 82.73
C THR A 287 27.81 -61.35 81.54
N ASP A 288 27.78 -62.64 81.22
CA ASP A 288 27.11 -63.19 80.04
C ASP A 288 25.58 -63.29 80.18
N LYS A 289 24.85 -63.02 79.08
CA LYS A 289 24.09 -64.07 78.34
C LYS A 289 23.34 -63.55 77.12
N ASP A 290 23.84 -63.95 75.95
CA ASP A 290 23.10 -64.17 74.70
C ASP A 290 22.19 -65.44 74.82
N PRO A 291 21.29 -65.78 73.85
CA PRO A 291 21.32 -65.38 72.44
C PRO A 291 19.98 -64.94 71.79
N GLU A 292 20.12 -64.33 70.60
CA GLU A 292 19.27 -64.44 69.38
C GLU A 292 17.75 -64.06 69.47
N GLU A 293 17.12 -63.39 68.49
CA GLU A 293 17.58 -62.92 67.17
C GLU A 293 16.82 -61.64 66.74
N ARG A 294 17.53 -60.73 66.03
CA ARG A 294 17.09 -59.63 65.13
C ARG A 294 15.78 -58.82 65.35
N GLU A 295 16.02 -57.52 65.54
CA GLU A 295 15.43 -56.38 64.80
C GLU A 295 13.93 -56.03 64.99
N ASP A 296 13.71 -55.06 65.89
CA ASP A 296 12.52 -54.22 66.12
C ASP A 296 13.10 -52.83 66.55
N ASP A 297 12.58 -51.63 66.27
CA ASP A 297 11.29 -51.17 65.72
C ASP A 297 11.44 -49.74 65.11
N ARG A 298 10.41 -49.28 64.37
CA ARG A 298 9.89 -47.88 64.33
C ARG A 298 10.54 -46.75 63.50
N ASP A 299 9.93 -46.51 62.33
CA ASP A 299 9.47 -45.22 61.71
C ASP A 299 10.47 -44.03 61.49
N GLU A 300 10.32 -43.14 60.49
CA GLU A 300 9.15 -42.72 59.71
C GLU A 300 9.54 -42.23 58.27
N HIS A 301 8.54 -41.98 57.39
CA HIS A 301 8.59 -41.33 56.05
C HIS A 301 9.19 -42.18 54.87
N VAL A 302 8.63 -42.26 53.65
CA VAL A 302 7.53 -41.53 52.96
C VAL A 302 6.62 -42.49 52.14
N ASN A 303 5.34 -42.12 51.97
CA ASN A 303 4.26 -42.76 51.20
C ASN A 303 4.39 -42.69 49.64
N TYR A 304 4.01 -43.76 48.91
CA TYR A 304 3.34 -43.71 47.58
C TYR A 304 2.66 -45.06 47.20
N GLU A 305 1.41 -44.99 46.66
CA GLU A 305 0.64 -46.05 45.93
C GLU A 305 0.22 -47.31 46.75
N GLU A 306 -0.84 -48.10 46.45
CA GLU A 306 -1.84 -48.19 45.34
C GLU A 306 -3.26 -48.46 45.92
N GLU A 307 -4.35 -48.18 45.19
CA GLU A 307 -5.74 -48.45 45.62
C GLU A 307 -6.25 -49.88 45.37
N ARG A 308 -7.21 -50.39 46.20
CA ARG A 308 -8.26 -51.33 45.71
C ARG A 308 -9.52 -51.51 46.58
N ARG A 309 -10.62 -50.84 46.18
CA ARG A 309 -12.04 -51.28 46.10
C ARG A 309 -12.77 -51.88 47.34
N VAL A 310 -14.01 -51.42 47.59
CA VAL A 310 -15.32 -52.15 47.41
C VAL A 310 -16.47 -51.54 48.26
N LYS A 311 -17.46 -50.87 47.62
CA LYS A 311 -18.88 -50.60 48.04
C LYS A 311 -19.11 -49.89 49.41
N SER A 312 -20.27 -49.31 49.81
CA SER A 312 -21.63 -49.09 49.25
C SER A 312 -22.13 -47.71 49.74
N ALA A 313 -22.78 -46.85 48.94
CA ALA A 313 -24.24 -46.72 48.70
C ALA A 313 -25.03 -45.82 49.69
N ASP A 314 -26.04 -45.10 49.15
CA ASP A 314 -27.09 -44.27 49.80
C ASP A 314 -26.67 -42.93 50.49
N ARG A 315 -27.09 -41.74 49.97
CA ARG A 315 -28.36 -40.97 50.15
C ARG A 315 -28.26 -39.94 51.31
N LEU A 316 -28.82 -38.72 51.28
CA LEU A 316 -29.83 -38.05 50.43
C LEU A 316 -29.55 -36.51 50.31
N ASP A 317 -30.29 -35.85 49.42
CA ASP A 317 -30.29 -34.44 48.94
C ASP A 317 -30.79 -33.36 49.97
N PRO A 318 -31.17 -32.11 49.57
CA PRO A 318 -30.43 -30.93 49.03
C PRO A 318 -30.77 -29.65 49.91
N PRO A 319 -30.88 -28.39 49.44
CA PRO A 319 -30.36 -27.63 48.26
C PRO A 319 -29.42 -26.46 48.73
N ASP A 320 -29.03 -25.41 47.99
CA ASP A 320 -29.28 -24.81 46.65
C ASP A 320 -28.00 -23.95 46.31
N ASP A 321 -27.73 -23.15 45.27
CA ASP A 321 -28.32 -22.60 44.02
C ASP A 321 -27.09 -21.97 43.24
N ARG A 322 -27.02 -21.50 41.98
CA ARG A 322 -27.89 -21.35 40.80
C ARG A 322 -27.02 -21.43 39.50
N SER A 323 -27.68 -21.56 38.35
CA SER A 323 -27.21 -21.49 36.93
C SER A 323 -25.82 -20.88 36.60
N GLU A 324 -24.91 -21.49 35.80
CA GLU A 324 -25.02 -22.06 34.42
C GLU A 324 -25.01 -21.01 33.28
N ARG A 325 -24.61 -21.25 32.01
CA ARG A 325 -24.40 -22.44 31.11
C ARG A 325 -23.32 -22.02 30.04
N SER A 326 -22.72 -22.79 29.11
CA SER A 326 -22.51 -24.23 28.78
C SER A 326 -21.94 -24.32 27.32
N TYR A 327 -21.40 -25.39 26.70
CA TYR A 327 -21.06 -26.81 26.96
C TYR A 327 -19.74 -27.15 26.18
N ASP A 328 -19.32 -28.42 26.15
CA ASP A 328 -18.12 -28.94 25.44
C ASP A 328 -18.39 -30.41 24.96
N ARG A 329 -17.41 -31.11 24.35
CA ARG A 329 -17.33 -32.58 24.07
C ARG A 329 -18.19 -33.15 22.89
N ARG A 330 -17.77 -34.03 21.95
CA ARG A 330 -16.61 -34.92 21.64
C ARG A 330 -16.81 -36.44 21.92
N SER A 331 -16.78 -37.25 20.86
CA SER A 331 -16.61 -38.73 20.79
C SER A 331 -16.32 -39.05 19.29
N ASP A 332 -15.21 -39.63 18.84
CA ASP A 332 -14.58 -40.95 19.08
C ASP A 332 -15.23 -42.10 18.29
N TYR A 333 -14.43 -42.84 17.51
CA TYR A 333 -14.78 -44.01 16.68
C TYR A 333 -13.62 -45.02 16.73
N ASP A 334 -13.94 -46.31 16.77
CA ASP A 334 -12.98 -47.41 16.95
C ASP A 334 -13.30 -48.61 16.01
N ASP A 335 -12.40 -49.59 15.97
CA ASP A 335 -12.51 -50.93 15.35
C ASP A 335 -12.88 -51.05 13.83
N ARG A 336 -11.85 -51.31 13.00
CA ARG A 336 -11.53 -52.66 12.45
C ARG A 336 -12.67 -53.51 11.84
N ARG A 337 -12.45 -54.00 10.59
CA ARG A 337 -12.57 -55.43 10.14
C ARG A 337 -12.87 -55.60 8.62
N ASP A 338 -12.01 -56.38 7.93
CA ASP A 338 -12.25 -57.22 6.71
C ASP A 338 -12.81 -56.58 5.40
N HIS A 339 -12.65 -57.14 4.18
CA HIS A 339 -11.74 -58.19 3.66
C HIS A 339 -11.32 -57.88 2.20
N TYR A 340 -10.53 -58.79 1.62
CA TYR A 340 -9.86 -58.73 0.31
C TYR A 340 -10.73 -58.90 -0.97
N THR A 341 -10.06 -58.58 -2.09
CA THR A 341 -10.11 -59.23 -3.44
C THR A 341 -11.18 -58.87 -4.48
N ASP A 342 -10.64 -58.36 -5.60
CA ASP A 342 -10.79 -58.87 -6.97
C ASP A 342 -11.91 -58.41 -7.92
N ARG A 343 -11.40 -58.09 -9.13
CA ARG A 343 -12.03 -58.01 -10.45
C ARG A 343 -13.07 -56.88 -10.65
N ARG A 344 -13.34 -56.39 -11.86
CA ARG A 344 -12.75 -56.35 -13.22
C ARG A 344 -13.97 -56.12 -14.12
N ASP A 345 -13.80 -55.42 -15.25
CA ASP A 345 -14.82 -55.28 -16.30
C ASP A 345 -16.06 -54.45 -15.82
N ASP A 346 -16.79 -53.67 -16.63
CA ASP A 346 -16.55 -53.23 -18.02
C ASP A 346 -17.17 -51.82 -18.25
N ARG A 347 -17.17 -51.36 -19.51
CA ARG A 347 -17.62 -50.04 -19.97
C ARG A 347 -19.15 -49.82 -19.93
N SER A 348 -19.61 -49.08 -18.92
CA SER A 348 -20.76 -48.15 -18.92
C SER A 348 -20.53 -47.15 -17.78
N ASP A 349 -20.91 -45.87 -17.82
CA ASP A 349 -21.95 -45.22 -18.64
C ASP A 349 -21.51 -43.93 -19.35
N ARG A 350 -22.14 -43.69 -20.51
CA ARG A 350 -21.90 -42.52 -21.38
C ARG A 350 -22.92 -41.41 -21.10
N ARG A 351 -23.16 -41.02 -19.84
CA ARG A 351 -24.35 -40.20 -19.52
C ARG A 351 -24.30 -39.09 -18.45
N GLU A 352 -23.24 -38.91 -17.68
CA GLU A 352 -23.17 -37.81 -16.71
C GLU A 352 -22.35 -36.62 -17.25
N ARG A 353 -23.05 -35.64 -17.84
CA ARG A 353 -22.44 -34.39 -18.33
C ARG A 353 -23.36 -33.15 -18.26
N TYR A 354 -24.42 -33.21 -17.46
CA TYR A 354 -25.37 -32.09 -17.29
C TYR A 354 -25.52 -31.63 -15.83
N ASP A 355 -25.24 -32.50 -14.86
CA ASP A 355 -25.42 -32.27 -13.41
C ASP A 355 -24.28 -31.45 -12.77
N ARG A 356 -23.67 -30.54 -13.54
CA ARG A 356 -22.52 -29.71 -13.12
C ARG A 356 -22.82 -28.22 -13.02
N ASP A 357 -23.89 -27.72 -13.62
CA ASP A 357 -24.23 -26.30 -13.56
C ASP A 357 -25.06 -25.94 -12.31
N ASP A 358 -25.93 -26.82 -11.79
CA ASP A 358 -26.70 -26.57 -10.57
C ASP A 358 -25.82 -26.22 -9.35
N ARG A 359 -24.62 -26.81 -9.25
CA ARG A 359 -23.64 -26.52 -8.19
C ARG A 359 -22.91 -25.17 -8.35
N ARG A 360 -23.30 -24.31 -9.30
CA ARG A 360 -22.73 -22.96 -9.48
C ARG A 360 -23.61 -21.84 -8.94
N ASP A 361 -24.94 -22.00 -8.93
CA ASP A 361 -25.82 -20.94 -8.44
C ASP A 361 -25.99 -20.96 -6.91
N ASP A 362 -25.99 -22.15 -6.26
CA ASP A 362 -25.77 -22.31 -4.80
C ASP A 362 -24.52 -21.55 -4.30
N GLY A 363 -23.53 -21.41 -5.17
CA GLY A 363 -22.28 -20.69 -4.89
C GLY A 363 -22.44 -19.17 -4.93
N ARG A 364 -23.36 -18.63 -5.74
CA ARG A 364 -23.55 -17.19 -5.94
C ARG A 364 -24.32 -16.53 -4.81
N GLU A 365 -25.43 -17.12 -4.38
CA GLU A 365 -26.24 -16.58 -3.28
C GLU A 365 -25.39 -16.33 -2.02
N ARG A 366 -24.46 -17.26 -1.72
CA ARG A 366 -23.48 -17.14 -0.63
C ARG A 366 -22.40 -16.06 -0.79
N TYR A 367 -22.19 -15.50 -1.97
CA TYR A 367 -21.33 -14.33 -2.17
C TYR A 367 -22.10 -13.03 -2.02
N ASP A 368 -23.36 -12.97 -2.48
CA ASP A 368 -24.20 -11.79 -2.41
C ASP A 368 -24.70 -11.55 -0.96
N ASP A 369 -25.20 -12.58 -0.25
CA ASP A 369 -25.48 -12.56 1.21
C ASP A 369 -24.30 -12.01 2.05
N ARG A 370 -23.09 -12.28 1.58
CA ARG A 370 -21.85 -11.91 2.26
C ARG A 370 -21.42 -10.48 1.92
N ARG A 371 -21.88 -9.93 0.81
CA ARG A 371 -21.59 -8.58 0.33
C ARG A 371 -22.45 -7.55 1.05
N ASP A 372 -23.75 -7.79 1.16
CA ASP A 372 -24.68 -6.91 1.88
C ASP A 372 -24.21 -6.71 3.33
N ARG A 373 -23.71 -7.77 3.98
CA ARG A 373 -23.08 -7.72 5.31
C ARG A 373 -21.79 -6.90 5.44
N TYR A 374 -21.13 -6.54 4.34
CA TYR A 374 -20.03 -5.57 4.35
C TYR A 374 -20.51 -4.15 4.14
N ASP A 375 -21.54 -3.93 3.32
CA ASP A 375 -22.10 -2.61 3.04
C ASP A 375 -22.94 -2.10 4.24
N ASP A 376 -23.80 -2.94 4.87
CA ASP A 376 -24.43 -2.68 6.19
C ASP A 376 -23.43 -2.18 7.24
N ARG A 377 -22.25 -2.82 7.24
CA ARG A 377 -21.19 -2.54 8.21
C ARG A 377 -20.44 -1.25 7.88
N ARG A 378 -20.44 -0.85 6.60
CA ARG A 378 -19.79 0.37 6.11
C ARG A 378 -20.60 1.60 6.48
N ASP A 379 -21.91 1.57 6.23
CA ASP A 379 -22.83 2.65 6.62
C ASP A 379 -22.72 2.92 8.13
N HIS A 380 -22.64 1.87 8.95
CA HIS A 380 -22.47 2.00 10.40
C HIS A 380 -21.09 2.59 10.84
N TYR A 381 -20.09 2.66 9.96
CA TYR A 381 -18.84 3.41 10.21
C TYR A 381 -18.95 4.88 9.78
N ASP A 382 -19.59 5.18 8.66
CA ASP A 382 -19.73 6.55 8.16
C ASP A 382 -20.74 7.35 9.02
N ASP A 383 -21.84 6.74 9.47
CA ASP A 383 -22.79 7.25 10.49
C ASP A 383 -22.09 7.60 11.83
N ARG A 384 -20.94 6.97 12.09
CA ARG A 384 -20.07 7.19 13.26
C ARG A 384 -19.03 8.29 13.06
N ARG A 385 -18.76 8.64 11.80
CA ARG A 385 -17.82 9.67 11.36
C ARG A 385 -18.47 11.04 11.34
N ASP A 386 -19.68 11.14 10.79
CA ASP A 386 -20.46 12.38 10.74
C ASP A 386 -20.71 12.94 12.15
N ARG A 387 -21.10 12.07 13.10
CA ARG A 387 -21.20 12.41 14.54
C ARG A 387 -19.89 12.87 15.19
N HIS A 388 -18.74 12.61 14.58
CA HIS A 388 -17.43 13.03 15.05
C HIS A 388 -17.04 14.40 14.51
N ASP A 389 -17.43 14.71 13.26
CA ASP A 389 -17.19 16.01 12.63
C ASP A 389 -18.24 17.07 13.08
N ASP A 390 -19.52 16.71 13.25
CA ASP A 390 -20.54 17.50 13.98
C ASP A 390 -20.03 18.03 15.33
N ARG A 391 -19.31 17.16 16.04
CA ARG A 391 -18.77 17.44 17.38
C ARG A 391 -17.52 18.32 17.33
N ARG A 392 -16.87 18.41 16.17
CA ARG A 392 -15.67 19.20 15.93
C ARG A 392 -16.01 20.65 15.60
N ASP A 393 -16.99 20.86 14.73
CA ASP A 393 -17.42 22.20 14.29
C ASP A 393 -17.97 23.06 15.44
N ARG A 394 -18.57 22.44 16.47
CA ARG A 394 -18.89 23.11 17.73
C ARG A 394 -17.66 23.69 18.44
N TYR A 395 -16.58 22.91 18.57
CA TYR A 395 -15.37 23.36 19.27
C TYR A 395 -14.64 24.49 18.57
N ASP A 396 -14.66 24.56 17.24
CA ASP A 396 -14.06 25.70 16.53
C ASP A 396 -15.00 26.93 16.53
N SER A 397 -16.33 26.77 16.57
CA SER A 397 -17.28 27.89 16.74
C SER A 397 -17.08 28.65 18.06
N ASP A 398 -17.05 27.92 19.20
CA ASP A 398 -16.83 28.50 20.54
C ASP A 398 -15.47 29.24 20.66
N ARG A 399 -14.53 28.91 19.77
CA ARG A 399 -13.16 29.43 19.77
C ARG A 399 -13.00 30.76 19.02
N TYR A 400 -13.92 31.10 18.11
CA TYR A 400 -13.92 32.39 17.42
C TYR A 400 -14.58 33.50 18.26
N ASP A 401 -15.75 33.24 18.87
CA ASP A 401 -16.48 34.23 19.68
C ASP A 401 -15.65 34.74 20.90
N SER A 402 -14.73 33.90 21.39
CA SER A 402 -13.78 34.26 22.46
C SER A 402 -12.64 35.21 22.03
N ARG A 403 -12.52 35.58 20.74
CA ARG A 403 -11.37 36.37 20.21
C ARG A 403 -11.71 37.79 19.79
N ASP A 404 -12.94 38.06 19.35
CA ASP A 404 -13.32 39.37 18.78
C ASP A 404 -13.91 40.36 19.79
N ARG A 405 -13.61 40.20 21.09
CA ARG A 405 -14.10 41.09 22.16
C ARG A 405 -13.03 42.12 22.58
N PRO A 406 -13.10 43.38 22.12
CA PRO A 406 -12.08 44.39 22.43
C PRO A 406 -12.15 44.88 23.89
N PRO A 407 -11.01 45.28 24.49
CA PRO A 407 -10.98 45.88 25.82
C PRO A 407 -11.57 47.29 25.81
N SER A 408 -12.30 47.65 26.87
CA SER A 408 -12.89 48.97 27.05
C SER A 408 -11.85 50.01 27.52
N VAL A 409 -11.84 51.18 26.86
CA VAL A 409 -10.89 52.28 27.13
C VAL A 409 -11.65 53.50 27.69
N PRO A 410 -11.17 54.12 28.80
CA PRO A 410 -11.85 55.27 29.42
C PRO A 410 -11.61 56.60 28.67
N PRO A 411 -12.59 57.54 28.64
CA PRO A 411 -12.48 58.78 27.86
C PRO A 411 -11.92 59.98 28.64
N ASN A 412 -10.79 60.54 28.19
CA ASN A 412 -10.25 61.90 28.46
C ASN A 412 -8.90 62.04 27.72
N LYS A 413 -8.46 63.18 27.14
CA LYS A 413 -9.07 64.52 26.95
C LYS A 413 -8.60 65.15 25.59
N PRO A 414 -8.38 66.49 25.40
CA PRO A 414 -8.90 67.21 24.23
C PRO A 414 -7.99 67.19 22.97
N LYS A 415 -8.54 67.69 21.85
CA LYS A 415 -7.81 68.02 20.61
C LYS A 415 -7.23 69.44 20.65
N GLU A 416 -6.05 69.63 20.08
CA GLU A 416 -5.56 70.95 19.65
C GLU A 416 -6.04 71.32 18.23
N PRO A 417 -6.07 72.62 17.88
CA PRO A 417 -6.46 73.08 16.54
C PRO A 417 -5.34 72.89 15.51
N ARG A 418 -5.72 72.79 14.23
CA ARG A 418 -4.79 72.91 13.10
C ARG A 418 -4.60 74.38 12.72
N ASN A 419 -3.37 74.74 12.38
CA ASN A 419 -3.08 75.62 11.25
C ASN A 419 -2.70 74.73 10.04
#